data_AF-A0A432RFL7-F1
#
_entry.id   AF-A0A432RFL7-F1
#
_cell.length_a   1.000
_cell.length_b   1.000
_cell.length_c   1.000
_cell.angle_alpha   90.00
_cell.angle_beta   90.00
_cell.angle_gamma   90.00
#
_symmetry.space_group_name_H-M   'P 1'
#
loop_
_entity.id
_entity.type
_entity.pdbx_description
1 polymer ?
#
loop_
_entity_poly.entity_id
_entity_poly.type
_entity_poly.pdbx_seq_one_letter_code
_entity_poly.pdbx_strand_id
1 'polypeptide(L)'
;MAKVKDKEDIKYALKYILLDFDVDEFVGVDIYDMERALETEDPELIEMVDKILQKFKNQITEPGVYESILFITKKNTPLLYEKLKQLH
;
A
#
# COMPACT_ATOMS: atom_id res chain seq x y z
N MET A 1 7.64 10.56 18.03
CA MET A 1 8.24 9.88 16.87
C MET A 1 7.69 8.47 16.85
N ALA A 2 6.91 8.10 15.83
CA ALA A 2 6.52 6.70 15.67
C ALA A 2 7.80 5.85 15.59
N LYS A 3 7.86 4.73 16.32
CA LYS A 3 8.98 3.80 16.21
C LYS A 3 9.14 3.42 14.74
N VAL A 4 10.38 3.51 14.23
CA VAL A 4 10.72 2.93 12.93
C VAL A 4 10.37 1.44 13.03
N LYS A 5 9.37 1.00 12.25
CA LYS A 5 9.03 -0.43 12.15
C LYS A 5 10.25 -1.14 11.58
N ASP A 6 10.64 -2.25 12.20
CA ASP A 6 11.68 -3.08 11.59
C ASP A 6 11.12 -3.86 10.39
N LYS A 7 12.01 -4.55 9.66
CA LYS A 7 11.62 -5.29 8.45
C LYS A 7 10.54 -6.34 8.73
N GLU A 8 10.58 -6.99 9.89
CA GLU A 8 9.63 -8.03 10.25
C GLU A 8 8.26 -7.44 10.60
N ASP A 9 8.22 -6.29 11.27
CA ASP A 9 6.98 -5.54 11.51
C ASP A 9 6.29 -5.13 10.20
N ILE A 10 7.07 -4.65 9.22
CA ILE A 10 6.56 -4.31 7.88
C ILE A 10 6.01 -5.57 7.21
N LYS A 11 6.78 -6.65 7.19
CA LYS A 11 6.38 -7.93 6.61
C LYS A 11 5.10 -8.48 7.23
N TYR A 12 4.95 -8.36 8.55
CA TYR A 12 3.75 -8.77 9.27
C TYR A 12 2.53 -7.94 8.85
N ALA A 13 2.68 -6.61 8.75
CA ALA A 13 1.62 -5.73 8.26
C ALA A 13 1.19 -6.12 6.84
N LEU A 14 2.13 -6.31 5.90
CA LEU A 14 1.81 -6.71 4.53
C LEU A 14 1.10 -8.08 4.46
N LYS A 15 1.45 -9.03 5.34
CA LYS A 15 0.75 -10.32 5.44
C LYS A 15 -0.70 -10.14 5.89
N TYR A 16 -0.95 -9.24 6.84
CA TYR A 16 -2.30 -8.96 7.33
C TYR A 16 -3.18 -8.38 6.22
N ILE A 17 -2.68 -7.36 5.50
CA ILE A 17 -3.38 -6.74 4.36
C ILE A 17 -3.69 -7.76 3.25
N LEU A 18 -2.78 -8.71 3.01
CA LEU A 18 -3.01 -9.78 2.05
C LEU A 18 -4.09 -10.78 2.51
N LEU A 19 -4.30 -10.97 3.81
CA LEU A 19 -5.30 -11.89 4.33
C LEU A 19 -6.69 -11.27 4.28
N ASP A 20 -6.83 -10.03 4.74
CA ASP A 20 -8.08 -9.31 4.86
C ASP A 20 -7.90 -7.88 4.36
N PHE A 21 -8.42 -7.60 3.16
CA PHE A 21 -8.27 -6.29 2.53
C PHE A 21 -9.50 -5.44 2.82
N ASP A 22 -9.29 -4.31 3.50
CA ASP A 22 -10.32 -3.32 3.81
C ASP A 22 -9.93 -1.97 3.20
N VAL A 23 -10.84 -1.35 2.44
CA VAL A 23 -10.59 -0.06 1.76
C VAL A 23 -10.40 1.08 2.76
N ASP A 24 -11.12 1.06 3.88
CA ASP A 24 -11.04 2.11 4.90
C ASP A 24 -9.69 2.02 5.64
N GLU A 25 -9.26 0.80 5.99
CA GLU A 25 -7.94 0.55 6.57
C GLU A 25 -6.82 0.87 5.57
N PHE A 26 -7.06 0.57 4.28
CA PHE A 26 -6.10 0.83 3.21
C PHE A 26 -5.68 2.30 3.19
N VAL A 27 -6.67 3.20 3.15
CA VAL A 27 -6.43 4.65 3.10
C VAL A 27 -5.92 5.19 4.44
N GLY A 28 -6.34 4.59 5.56
CA GLY A 28 -5.99 5.05 6.90
C GLY A 28 -4.56 4.72 7.33
N VAL A 29 -4.10 3.50 7.05
CA VAL A 29 -2.85 2.97 7.60
C VAL A 29 -2.02 2.20 6.56
N ASP A 30 -2.63 1.35 5.75
CA ASP A 30 -1.87 0.39 4.93
C ASP A 30 -1.02 1.08 3.87
N ILE A 31 -1.46 2.21 3.33
CA ILE A 31 -0.66 3.03 2.40
C ILE A 31 0.71 3.35 2.98
N TYR A 32 0.82 3.60 4.29
CA TYR A 32 2.08 3.92 4.95
C TYR A 32 2.94 2.68 5.19
N ASP A 33 2.33 1.52 5.44
CA ASP A 33 3.08 0.28 5.62
C ASP A 33 3.63 -0.24 4.28
N MET A 34 2.89 -0.06 3.19
CA MET A 34 3.40 -0.31 1.83
C MET A 34 4.46 0.71 1.42
N GLU A 35 4.31 2.00 1.74
CA GLU A 35 5.35 3.00 1.47
C GLU A 35 6.67 2.59 2.13
N ARG A 36 6.64 2.27 3.42
CA ARG A 36 7.81 1.79 4.16
C ARG A 36 8.40 0.52 3.54
N ALA A 37 7.56 -0.41 3.08
CA ALA A 37 8.03 -1.59 2.38
C ALA A 37 8.81 -1.23 1.11
N LEU A 38 8.35 -0.26 0.33
CA LEU A 38 9.05 0.22 -0.87
C LEU A 38 10.36 0.92 -0.53
N GLU A 39 10.40 1.71 0.56
CA GLU A 39 11.62 2.38 1.03
C GLU A 39 12.74 1.39 1.42
N THR A 40 12.41 0.14 1.75
CA THR A 40 13.45 -0.87 2.08
C THR A 40 14.23 -1.37 0.86
N GLU A 41 13.71 -1.16 -0.36
CA GLU A 41 14.21 -1.76 -1.60
C GLU A 41 14.31 -3.30 -1.57
N ASP A 42 13.68 -3.94 -0.60
CA ASP A 42 13.73 -5.39 -0.43
C ASP A 42 12.82 -6.09 -1.45
N PRO A 43 13.35 -6.99 -2.31
CA PRO A 43 12.56 -7.60 -3.36
C PRO A 43 11.35 -8.39 -2.86
N GLU A 44 11.45 -9.05 -1.70
CA GLU A 44 10.35 -9.82 -1.13
C GLU A 44 9.21 -8.88 -0.70
N LEU A 45 9.54 -7.78 -0.03
CA LEU A 45 8.54 -6.80 0.41
C LEU A 45 7.89 -6.07 -0.77
N ILE A 46 8.68 -5.72 -1.79
CA ILE A 46 8.14 -5.11 -3.03
C ILE A 46 7.16 -6.07 -3.71
N GLU A 47 7.48 -7.36 -3.82
CA GLU A 47 6.58 -8.35 -4.41
C GLU A 47 5.27 -8.48 -3.60
N MET A 48 5.33 -8.38 -2.28
CA MET A 48 4.14 -8.37 -1.43
C MET A 48 3.27 -7.13 -1.68
N VAL A 49 3.87 -5.94 -1.80
CA VAL A 49 3.15 -4.71 -2.18
C VAL A 49 2.47 -4.89 -3.53
N ASP A 50 3.17 -5.42 -4.52
CA ASP A 50 2.59 -5.64 -5.85
C ASP A 50 1.39 -6.60 -5.81
N LYS A 51 1.44 -7.66 -4.99
CA LYS A 51 0.30 -8.56 -4.77
C LYS A 51 -0.89 -7.87 -4.11
N ILE A 52 -0.65 -7.01 -3.12
CA ILE A 52 -1.71 -6.20 -2.49
C ILE A 52 -2.35 -5.28 -3.52
N LEU A 53 -1.53 -4.59 -4.33
CA LEU A 53 -2.00 -3.67 -5.35
C LEU A 53 -2.82 -4.36 -6.45
N GLN A 54 -2.51 -5.62 -6.80
CA GLN A 54 -3.36 -6.41 -7.69
C GLN A 54 -4.72 -6.75 -7.06
N LYS A 55 -4.76 -7.07 -5.76
CA LYS A 55 -6.04 -7.24 -5.04
C LYS A 55 -6.83 -5.94 -5.01
N PHE A 56 -6.19 -4.84 -4.66
CA PHE A 56 -6.75 -3.49 -4.66
C PHE A 56 -7.43 -3.16 -5.99
N LYS A 57 -6.73 -3.34 -7.11
CA LYS A 57 -7.27 -3.10 -8.46
C LYS A 57 -8.54 -3.90 -8.75
N ASN A 58 -8.64 -5.12 -8.24
CA ASN A 58 -9.81 -5.98 -8.47
C ASN A 58 -10.99 -5.63 -7.55
N GLN A 59 -10.75 -4.97 -6.42
CA GLN A 59 -11.79 -4.66 -5.42
C GLN A 59 -12.32 -3.22 -5.54
N ILE A 60 -11.48 -2.25 -5.90
CA ILE A 60 -11.93 -0.87 -6.10
C ILE A 60 -12.60 -0.75 -7.47
N THR A 61 -13.93 -0.83 -7.46
CA THR A 61 -14.77 -0.72 -8.67
C THR A 61 -15.58 0.57 -8.71
N GLU A 62 -15.61 1.31 -7.61
CA GLU A 62 -16.43 2.50 -7.42
C GLU A 62 -15.79 3.73 -8.09
N PRO A 63 -16.53 4.45 -8.95
CA PRO A 63 -16.02 5.66 -9.60
C PRO A 63 -15.58 6.72 -8.59
N GLY A 64 -14.41 7.31 -8.78
CA GLY A 64 -13.88 8.39 -7.92
C GLY A 64 -13.10 7.91 -6.69
N VAL A 65 -13.24 6.64 -6.29
CA VAL A 65 -12.49 6.10 -5.14
C VAL A 65 -11.01 5.98 -5.48
N TYR A 66 -10.70 5.44 -6.66
CA TYR A 66 -9.33 5.31 -7.12
C TYR A 66 -8.61 6.67 -7.24
N GLU A 67 -9.28 7.68 -7.80
CA GLU A 67 -8.77 9.04 -7.92
C GLU A 67 -8.54 9.68 -6.55
N SER A 68 -9.43 9.42 -5.58
CA SER A 68 -9.27 9.90 -4.20
C SER A 68 -8.05 9.28 -3.54
N ILE A 69 -7.81 7.99 -3.77
CA ILE A 69 -6.64 7.28 -3.26
C ILE A 69 -5.35 7.82 -3.91
N LEU A 70 -5.34 8.03 -5.22
CA LEU A 70 -4.21 8.69 -5.90
C LEU A 70 -3.93 10.08 -5.32
N PHE A 71 -4.97 10.87 -5.04
CA PHE A 71 -4.84 12.20 -4.45
C PHE A 71 -4.20 12.16 -3.05
N ILE A 72 -4.64 11.22 -2.21
CA ILE A 72 -4.12 11.04 -0.84
C ILE A 72 -2.67 10.56 -0.88
N THR A 73 -2.39 9.53 -1.68
CA THR A 73 -1.05 8.90 -1.75
C THR A 73 0.00 9.83 -2.34
N LYS A 74 -0.36 10.68 -3.30
CA LYS A 74 0.56 11.65 -3.93
C LYS A 74 1.37 12.49 -2.93
N LYS A 75 0.78 12.87 -1.80
CA LYS A 75 1.44 13.68 -0.77
C LYS A 75 2.07 12.85 0.34
N ASN A 76 1.45 11.74 0.71
CA ASN A 76 1.76 11.01 1.94
C ASN A 76 2.64 9.79 1.72
N THR A 77 2.55 9.16 0.55
CA THR A 77 3.20 7.89 0.21
C THR A 77 3.63 7.92 -1.27
N PRO A 78 4.65 8.73 -1.61
CA PRO A 78 5.02 9.01 -3.00
C PRO A 78 5.51 7.79 -3.79
N LEU A 79 6.22 6.83 -3.17
CA LEU A 79 6.65 5.61 -3.87
C LEU A 79 5.44 4.75 -4.24
N LEU A 80 4.50 4.61 -3.31
CA LEU A 80 3.26 3.89 -3.53
C LEU A 80 2.40 4.57 -4.59
N TYR A 81 2.33 5.91 -4.59
CA TYR A 81 1.62 6.69 -5.60
C TYR A 81 2.13 6.38 -7.02
N GLU A 82 3.45 6.31 -7.22
CA GLU A 82 4.02 5.99 -8.54
C GLU A 82 3.65 4.57 -8.99
N LYS A 83 3.61 3.60 -8.08
CA LYS A 83 3.11 2.24 -8.39
C LYS A 83 1.63 2.23 -8.71
N LEU A 84 0.80 2.89 -7.90
CA LEU A 84 -0.64 2.99 -8.12
C LEU A 84 -0.92 3.58 -9.50
N LYS A 85 -0.29 4.69 -9.86
CA LYS A 85 -0.46 5.34 -11.16
C LYS A 85 -0.22 4.42 -12.37
N GLN A 86 0.62 3.38 -12.22
CA GLN A 86 0.94 2.41 -13.28
C GLN A 86 -0.05 1.22 -13.35
N LEU A 87 -0.95 1.06 -12.39
CA LEU A 87 -1.95 -0.02 -12.38
C LEU A 87 -3.11 0.23 -13.36
N HIS A 88 -3.26 1.46 -13.87
CA HIS A 88 -4.34 1.88 -14.77
C HIS A 88 -3.86 1.99 -16.21
#